data_AF-A0A097GZV8-F1
#
_entry.id   AF-A0A097GZV8-F1
#
_cell.length_a   1.000
_cell.length_b   1.000
_cell.length_c   1.000
_cell.angle_alpha   90.00
_cell.angle_beta   90.00
_cell.angle_gamma   90.00
#
_symmetry.space_group_name_H-M   'P 1'
#
loop_
_entity.id
_entity.type
_entity.pdbx_description
1 polymer ?
#
loop_
_entity_poly.entity_id
_entity_poly.type
_entity_poly.pdbx_seq_one_letter_code
_entity_poly.pdbx_strand_id
1 'polypeptide(L)'
;MKEKIYTIKNLCDELNQPRQKVRRRLEKLEIKAINEDTRTYENEPLEYNHQAFLKLAEEFDVRIDNKECTASVQQRTTNEQHRTAEETSKDKLIKVLEEQLEEANKSRANLEKLLDQQQQLTLISNRKIEALKLEFEKKEMEKKVGNGINKKEKTKFKNYMEICIIKNNY
;
A
#
# COMPACT_ATOMS: atom_id res chain seq x y z
N MET A 1 -19.36 8.41 3.25
CA MET A 1 -20.06 7.48 2.34
C MET A 1 -21.53 7.49 2.73
N LYS A 2 -22.47 7.65 1.80
CA LYS A 2 -23.91 7.62 2.15
C LYS A 2 -24.31 6.18 2.41
N GLU A 3 -24.80 5.89 3.61
CA GLU A 3 -25.37 4.58 3.93
C GLU A 3 -26.60 4.38 3.03
N LYS A 4 -26.54 3.37 2.16
CA LYS A 4 -27.69 2.99 1.34
C LYS A 4 -28.73 2.36 2.25
N ILE A 5 -29.87 3.01 2.38
CA ILE A 5 -31.03 2.52 3.12
C ILE A 5 -31.97 1.82 2.13
N TYR A 6 -32.43 0.63 2.50
CA TYR A 6 -33.30 -0.19 1.66
C TYR A 6 -34.68 -0.32 2.28
N THR A 7 -35.73 -0.06 1.51
CA THR A 7 -37.09 -0.46 1.89
C THR A 7 -37.39 -1.88 1.42
N ILE A 8 -38.46 -2.50 1.93
CA ILE A 8 -38.88 -3.84 1.48
C ILE A 8 -39.00 -3.91 -0.05
N LYS A 9 -39.52 -2.86 -0.70
CA LYS A 9 -39.64 -2.82 -2.18
C LYS A 9 -38.27 -2.90 -2.84
N ASN A 10 -37.34 -2.04 -2.43
CA ASN A 10 -35.97 -2.04 -2.94
C ASN A 10 -35.28 -3.40 -2.72
N LEU A 11 -35.48 -4.04 -1.56
CA LEU A 11 -34.94 -5.38 -1.30
C LEU A 11 -35.54 -6.44 -2.24
N CYS A 12 -36.83 -6.34 -2.57
CA CYS A 12 -37.46 -7.29 -3.51
C CYS A 12 -36.89 -7.12 -4.92
N ASP A 13 -36.73 -5.87 -5.35
CA ASP A 13 -36.23 -5.53 -6.69
C ASP A 13 -34.76 -5.95 -6.86
N GLU A 14 -33.91 -5.66 -5.87
CA GLU A 14 -32.48 -6.00 -5.90
C GLU A 14 -32.21 -7.50 -5.73
N LEU A 15 -33.02 -8.20 -4.92
CA LEU A 15 -32.87 -9.66 -4.72
C LEU A 15 -33.64 -10.49 -5.76
N ASN A 16 -34.45 -9.85 -6.61
CA ASN A 16 -35.38 -10.50 -7.53
C ASN A 16 -36.23 -11.60 -6.84
N GLN A 17 -36.71 -11.31 -5.63
CA GLN A 17 -37.52 -12.23 -4.83
C GLN A 17 -38.89 -11.63 -4.50
N PRO A 18 -39.95 -12.46 -4.40
CA PRO A 18 -41.27 -12.00 -4.02
C PRO A 18 -41.27 -11.44 -2.60
N ARG A 19 -42.04 -10.37 -2.39
CA ARG A 19 -42.18 -9.64 -1.12
C ARG A 19 -42.39 -10.51 0.11
N GLN A 20 -43.17 -11.57 -0.04
CA GLN A 20 -43.48 -12.48 1.07
C GLN A 20 -42.28 -13.35 1.47
N LYS A 21 -41.40 -13.73 0.54
CA LYS A 21 -40.17 -14.47 0.86
C LYS A 21 -39.18 -13.58 1.60
N VAL A 22 -38.99 -12.33 1.14
CA VAL A 22 -38.10 -11.37 1.80
C VAL A 22 -38.53 -11.13 3.25
N ARG A 23 -39.82 -10.93 3.52
CA ARG A 23 -40.36 -10.77 4.89
C ARG A 23 -40.07 -11.97 5.79
N ARG A 24 -40.40 -13.18 5.33
CA ARG A 24 -40.12 -14.41 6.12
C ARG A 24 -38.64 -14.60 6.43
N ARG A 25 -37.76 -14.18 5.52
CA ARG A 25 -36.31 -14.27 5.74
C ARG A 25 -35.79 -13.20 6.69
N LEU A 26 -36.32 -11.98 6.63
CA LEU A 26 -36.04 -10.94 7.61
C LEU A 26 -36.42 -11.38 9.03
N GLU A 27 -37.61 -11.98 9.18
CA GLU A 27 -38.07 -12.56 10.45
C GLU A 27 -37.16 -13.72 10.91
N LYS A 28 -36.83 -14.66 10.01
CA LYS A 28 -35.97 -15.81 10.33
C LYS A 28 -34.54 -15.42 10.73
N LEU A 29 -34.00 -14.35 10.14
CA LEU A 29 -32.66 -13.84 10.41
C LEU A 29 -32.62 -12.80 11.54
N GLU A 30 -33.77 -12.54 12.18
CA GLU A 30 -33.94 -11.54 13.25
C GLU A 30 -33.40 -10.14 12.87
N ILE A 31 -33.54 -9.78 11.59
CA ILE A 31 -33.06 -8.51 11.06
C ILE A 31 -34.11 -7.44 11.37
N LYS A 32 -33.81 -6.61 12.37
CA LYS A 32 -34.64 -5.45 12.75
C LYS A 32 -34.47 -4.30 11.77
N ALA A 33 -35.55 -3.54 11.57
CA ALA A 33 -35.49 -2.31 10.79
C ALA A 33 -34.85 -1.19 11.61
N ILE A 34 -34.11 -0.30 10.95
CA ILE A 34 -33.45 0.84 11.59
C ILE A 34 -34.50 1.79 12.16
N ASN A 35 -35.61 1.95 11.45
CA ASN A 35 -36.68 2.88 11.78
C ASN A 35 -37.82 2.26 12.58
N GLU A 36 -37.64 1.06 13.16
CA GLU A 36 -38.70 0.40 13.92
C GLU A 36 -39.07 1.20 15.18
N ASP A 37 -38.06 1.71 15.91
CA ASP A 37 -38.25 2.45 17.17
C ASP A 37 -38.46 3.97 16.98
N THR A 38 -38.15 4.52 15.80
CA THR A 38 -38.18 5.97 15.53
C THR A 38 -39.36 6.42 14.67
N ARG A 39 -40.26 5.50 14.31
CA ARG A 39 -41.47 5.79 13.54
C ARG A 39 -42.40 6.75 14.26
N THR A 40 -42.79 7.82 13.57
CA THR A 40 -43.87 8.70 14.05
C THR A 40 -45.25 8.19 13.64
N TYR A 41 -45.34 7.41 12.55
CA TYR A 41 -46.61 6.85 12.05
C TYR A 41 -46.46 5.38 11.62
N GLU A 42 -47.46 4.55 11.91
CA GLU A 42 -47.47 3.11 11.59
C GLU A 42 -47.31 2.81 10.08
N ASN A 43 -47.79 3.74 9.24
CA ASN A 43 -47.81 3.58 7.78
C ASN A 43 -46.49 3.91 7.07
N GLU A 44 -45.46 4.37 7.79
CA GLU A 44 -44.16 4.59 7.18
C GLU A 44 -43.61 3.26 6.62
N PRO A 45 -42.76 3.26 5.58
CA PRO A 45 -42.11 2.05 5.06
C PRO A 45 -40.92 1.64 5.93
N LEU A 46 -40.75 0.33 6.23
CA LEU A 46 -39.64 -0.12 7.10
C LEU A 46 -38.33 -0.02 6.32
N GLU A 47 -37.33 0.54 6.98
CA GLU A 47 -36.00 0.83 6.43
C GLU A 47 -34.95 -0.10 7.01
N TYR A 48 -34.15 -0.70 6.13
CA TYR A 48 -33.17 -1.70 6.46
C TYR A 48 -31.77 -1.24 6.02
N ASN A 49 -30.78 -1.57 6.85
CA ASN A 49 -29.38 -1.25 6.59
C ASN A 49 -28.85 -2.05 5.39
N HIS A 50 -27.80 -1.54 4.74
CA HIS A 50 -27.11 -2.30 3.70
C HIS A 50 -26.58 -3.66 4.20
N GLN A 51 -26.21 -3.77 5.48
CA GLN A 51 -25.84 -5.06 6.09
C GLN A 51 -26.98 -6.09 6.10
N ALA A 52 -28.23 -5.64 6.27
CA ALA A 52 -29.40 -6.51 6.18
C ALA A 52 -29.57 -7.07 4.76
N PHE A 53 -29.33 -6.23 3.75
CA PHE A 53 -29.34 -6.63 2.36
C PHE A 53 -28.27 -7.70 2.06
N LEU A 54 -27.04 -7.54 2.56
CA LEU A 54 -25.96 -8.52 2.38
C LEU A 54 -26.34 -9.90 2.95
N LYS A 55 -26.88 -9.94 4.18
CA LYS A 55 -27.32 -11.20 4.82
C LYS A 55 -28.46 -11.87 4.06
N LEU A 56 -29.40 -11.09 3.52
CA LEU A 56 -30.48 -11.64 2.72
C LEU A 56 -29.98 -12.20 1.39
N ALA A 57 -29.07 -11.50 0.73
CA ALA A 57 -28.52 -11.97 -0.53
C ALA A 57 -27.72 -13.27 -0.39
N GLU A 58 -26.96 -13.39 0.71
CA GLU A 58 -26.27 -14.63 1.09
C GLU A 58 -27.27 -15.81 1.19
N GLU A 59 -28.40 -15.63 1.87
CA GLU A 59 -29.40 -16.70 2.05
C GLU A 59 -30.20 -17.02 0.76
N PHE A 60 -30.34 -16.06 -0.14
CA PHE A 60 -31.02 -16.28 -1.41
C PHE A 60 -30.08 -16.77 -2.52
N ASP A 61 -28.80 -16.99 -2.23
CA ASP A 61 -27.73 -17.25 -3.21
C ASP A 61 -27.73 -16.22 -4.36
N VAL A 62 -28.22 -15.01 -4.09
CA VAL A 62 -28.26 -13.93 -5.07
C VAL A 62 -26.86 -13.35 -5.11
N ARG A 63 -26.22 -13.49 -6.26
CA ARG A 63 -24.97 -12.78 -6.55
C ARG A 63 -25.25 -11.29 -6.49
N ILE A 64 -24.91 -10.68 -5.36
CA ILE A 64 -24.66 -9.25 -5.35
C ILE A 64 -23.41 -9.11 -6.20
N ASP A 65 -23.61 -8.73 -7.46
CA ASP A 65 -22.54 -8.25 -8.31
C ASP A 65 -22.02 -6.95 -7.68
N ASN A 66 -21.25 -7.09 -6.61
CA ASN A 66 -20.21 -6.13 -6.29
C ASN A 66 -19.36 -6.12 -7.55
N LYS A 67 -19.52 -5.09 -8.40
CA LYS A 67 -18.64 -4.79 -9.54
C LYS A 67 -17.15 -4.64 -9.15
N GLU A 68 -16.76 -5.04 -7.95
CA GLU A 68 -15.41 -5.01 -7.40
C GLU A 68 -14.91 -6.32 -6.78
N CYS A 69 -15.67 -7.42 -6.73
CA CYS A 69 -15.10 -8.62 -6.10
C CYS A 69 -15.52 -9.94 -6.75
N THR A 70 -14.60 -10.48 -7.54
CA THR A 70 -14.46 -11.88 -7.93
C THR A 70 -15.48 -12.46 -8.91
N ALA A 71 -15.00 -12.63 -10.13
CA ALA A 71 -15.45 -13.67 -11.04
C ALA A 71 -15.53 -15.02 -10.32
N SER A 72 -16.69 -15.69 -10.33
CA SER A 72 -16.75 -17.16 -10.41
C SER A 72 -18.16 -17.70 -10.66
N VAL A 73 -18.35 -18.25 -11.86
CA VAL A 73 -18.82 -19.63 -12.12
C VAL A 73 -20.29 -19.96 -11.84
N GLN A 74 -21.01 -20.44 -12.89
CA GLN A 74 -22.35 -21.09 -12.91
C GLN A 74 -23.53 -20.10 -12.91
N GLN A 75 -24.56 -20.13 -13.77
CA GLN A 75 -25.21 -21.13 -14.65
C GLN A 75 -25.85 -20.37 -15.85
N ARG A 76 -25.77 -20.85 -17.11
CA ARG A 76 -26.79 -21.68 -17.82
C ARG A 76 -28.22 -21.12 -17.67
N THR A 77 -29.01 -20.77 -18.68
CA THR A 77 -29.21 -21.25 -20.07
C THR A 77 -30.15 -20.27 -20.79
N THR A 78 -30.24 -20.36 -22.13
CA THR A 78 -31.11 -19.64 -23.08
C THR A 78 -30.61 -18.27 -23.55
N ASN A 79 -29.82 -18.26 -24.64
CA ASN A 79 -29.89 -17.32 -25.77
C ASN A 79 -28.66 -17.50 -26.68
N GLU A 80 -28.72 -18.47 -27.59
CA GLU A 80 -27.62 -18.83 -28.52
C GLU A 80 -27.47 -17.87 -29.71
N GLN A 81 -28.37 -16.90 -29.91
CA GLN A 81 -28.35 -16.02 -31.09
C GLN A 81 -27.69 -14.64 -30.86
N HIS A 82 -27.35 -14.26 -29.61
CA HIS A 82 -26.63 -13.01 -29.30
C HIS A 82 -25.12 -13.22 -29.01
N ARG A 83 -24.63 -14.47 -29.00
CA ARG A 83 -23.27 -14.78 -28.53
C ARG A 83 -22.15 -14.30 -29.44
N THR A 84 -22.29 -14.36 -30.76
CA THR A 84 -21.12 -14.16 -31.65
C THR A 84 -20.61 -12.71 -31.74
N ALA A 85 -21.48 -11.69 -31.59
CA ALA A 85 -21.06 -10.29 -31.62
C ALA A 85 -20.58 -9.77 -30.24
N GLU A 86 -21.17 -10.27 -29.15
CA GLU A 86 -20.73 -9.92 -27.80
C GLU A 86 -19.48 -10.68 -27.38
N GLU A 87 -19.30 -11.94 -27.78
CA GLU A 87 -18.09 -12.73 -27.50
C GLU A 87 -16.88 -12.08 -28.18
N THR A 88 -16.97 -11.68 -29.46
CA THR A 88 -15.86 -10.97 -30.13
C THR A 88 -15.51 -9.63 -29.51
N SER A 89 -16.47 -8.94 -28.87
CA SER A 89 -16.23 -7.69 -28.15
C SER A 89 -15.63 -7.92 -26.77
N LYS A 90 -16.06 -8.97 -26.06
CA LYS A 90 -15.49 -9.41 -24.77
C LYS A 90 -14.06 -9.93 -24.97
N ASP A 91 -13.79 -10.67 -26.04
CA ASP A 91 -12.46 -11.19 -26.36
C ASP A 91 -11.46 -10.07 -26.70
N LYS A 92 -11.91 -9.03 -27.40
CA LYS A 92 -11.08 -7.83 -27.64
C LYS A 92 -10.75 -7.10 -26.34
N LEU A 93 -11.71 -6.98 -25.42
CA LEU A 93 -11.49 -6.36 -24.12
C LEU A 93 -10.53 -7.18 -23.26
N ILE A 94 -10.68 -8.52 -23.26
CA ILE A 94 -9.76 -9.43 -22.56
C ILE A 94 -8.33 -9.24 -23.09
N LYS A 95 -8.15 -9.20 -24.41
CA LYS A 95 -6.84 -9.00 -25.01
C LYS A 95 -6.19 -7.66 -24.61
N VAL A 96 -6.97 -6.57 -24.60
CA VAL A 96 -6.47 -5.25 -24.15
C VAL A 96 -6.08 -5.29 -22.67
N LEU A 97 -6.87 -5.96 -21.83
CA LEU A 97 -6.56 -6.11 -20.41
C LEU A 97 -5.31 -6.97 -20.17
N GLU A 98 -5.11 -8.03 -20.94
CA GLU A 98 -3.90 -8.86 -20.91
C GLU A 98 -2.66 -8.06 -21.31
N GLU A 99 -2.74 -7.27 -22.38
CA GLU A 99 -1.65 -6.38 -22.83
C GLU A 99 -1.30 -5.33 -21.76
N GLN A 100 -2.30 -4.70 -21.14
CA GLN A 100 -2.08 -3.76 -20.03
C GLN A 100 -1.45 -4.42 -18.81
N LEU A 101 -1.87 -5.66 -18.49
CA LEU A 101 -1.29 -6.42 -17.39
C LEU A 101 0.16 -6.78 -17.68
N GLU A 102 0.48 -7.17 -18.92
CA GLU A 102 1.84 -7.49 -19.33
C GLU A 102 2.75 -6.25 -19.31
N GLU A 103 2.26 -5.10 -19.78
CA GLU A 103 2.97 -3.83 -19.72
C GLU A 103 3.18 -3.35 -18.27
N ALA A 104 2.17 -3.49 -17.42
CA ALA A 104 2.28 -3.23 -15.99
C ALA A 104 3.32 -4.14 -15.32
N ASN A 105 3.34 -5.43 -15.65
CA ASN A 105 4.33 -6.36 -15.13
C ASN A 105 5.76 -6.03 -15.62
N LYS A 106 5.92 -5.65 -16.90
CA LYS A 106 7.22 -5.19 -17.45
C LYS A 106 7.72 -3.93 -16.75
N SER A 107 6.84 -2.94 -16.55
CA SER A 107 7.20 -1.72 -15.84
C SER A 107 7.57 -1.99 -14.38
N ARG A 108 6.83 -2.90 -13.69
CA ARG A 108 7.16 -3.32 -12.33
C ARG A 108 8.53 -3.99 -12.24
N ALA A 109 8.84 -4.90 -13.16
CA ALA A 109 10.15 -5.56 -13.23
C ALA A 109 11.29 -4.55 -13.49
N ASN A 110 11.05 -3.53 -14.30
CA ASN A 110 12.03 -2.46 -14.53
C ASN A 110 12.25 -1.61 -13.27
N LEU A 111 11.18 -1.26 -12.54
CA LEU A 111 11.27 -0.53 -11.28
C LEU A 111 12.02 -1.34 -10.22
N GLU A 112 11.76 -2.64 -10.11
CA GLU A 112 12.49 -3.55 -9.22
C GLU A 112 13.99 -3.57 -9.55
N LYS A 113 14.38 -3.62 -10.83
CA LYS A 113 15.78 -3.53 -11.26
C LYS A 113 16.42 -2.18 -10.93
N LEU A 114 15.72 -1.08 -11.16
CA LEU A 114 16.23 0.26 -10.84
C LEU A 114 16.41 0.45 -9.33
N LEU A 115 15.50 -0.11 -8.54
CA LEU A 115 15.59 -0.09 -7.08
C LEU A 115 16.83 -0.87 -6.60
N ASP A 116 17.06 -2.07 -7.13
CA ASP A 116 18.25 -2.86 -6.80
C ASP A 116 19.54 -2.13 -7.18
N GLN A 117 19.60 -1.56 -8.38
CA GLN A 117 20.73 -0.73 -8.81
C GLN A 117 20.98 0.44 -7.86
N GLN A 118 19.93 1.14 -7.44
CA GLN A 118 20.06 2.26 -6.51
C GLN A 118 20.57 1.82 -5.14
N GLN A 119 20.05 0.70 -4.61
CA GLN A 119 20.51 0.14 -3.34
C GLN A 119 22.00 -0.24 -3.39
N GLN A 120 22.44 -0.89 -4.47
CA GLN A 120 23.85 -1.24 -4.66
C GLN A 120 24.74 0.00 -4.72
N LEU A 121 24.36 1.02 -5.49
CA LEU A 121 25.10 2.27 -5.57
C LEU A 121 25.17 3.00 -4.22
N THR A 122 24.08 3.01 -3.45
CA THR A 122 24.07 3.59 -2.09
C THR A 122 25.05 2.87 -1.18
N LEU A 123 25.08 1.54 -1.19
CA LEU A 123 26.03 0.76 -0.38
C LEU A 123 27.48 1.05 -0.77
N ILE A 124 27.77 1.09 -2.08
CA ILE A 124 29.12 1.40 -2.58
C ILE A 124 29.52 2.83 -2.20
N SER A 125 28.62 3.79 -2.35
CA SER A 125 28.85 5.19 -1.98
C SER A 125 29.14 5.35 -0.49
N ASN A 126 28.33 4.72 0.37
CA ASN A 126 28.51 4.78 1.81
C ASN A 126 29.86 4.18 2.23
N ARG A 127 30.25 3.02 1.68
CA ARG A 127 31.57 2.42 1.93
C ARG A 127 32.71 3.35 1.51
N LYS A 128 32.58 4.01 0.36
CA LYS A 128 33.60 4.96 -0.14
C LYS A 128 33.69 6.20 0.75
N ILE A 129 32.56 6.72 1.22
CA ILE A 129 32.51 7.84 2.16
C ILE A 129 33.18 7.47 3.48
N GLU A 130 32.90 6.29 4.03
CA GLU A 130 33.52 5.81 5.27
C GLU A 130 35.03 5.64 5.13
N ALA A 131 35.50 5.06 4.02
CA ALA A 131 36.92 4.92 3.73
C ALA A 131 37.62 6.29 3.67
N LEU A 132 37.02 7.26 2.97
CA LEU A 132 37.54 8.63 2.89
C LEU A 132 37.55 9.31 4.27
N LYS A 133 36.49 9.17 5.07
CA LYS A 133 36.44 9.72 6.43
C LYS A 133 37.60 9.18 7.28
N LEU A 134 37.85 7.87 7.24
CA LEU A 134 38.97 7.25 7.95
C LEU A 134 40.33 7.76 7.46
N GLU A 135 40.52 7.92 6.16
CA GLU A 135 41.76 8.50 5.61
C GLU A 135 41.96 9.96 6.04
N PHE A 136 40.89 10.75 6.07
CA PHE A 136 40.92 12.13 6.56
C PHE A 136 41.28 12.20 8.04
N GLU A 137 40.67 11.35 8.87
CA GLU A 137 41.00 11.26 10.30
C GLU A 137 42.46 10.86 10.53
N LYS A 138 42.98 9.88 9.78
CA LYS A 138 44.40 9.50 9.86
C LYS A 138 45.33 10.66 9.51
N LYS A 139 45.07 11.36 8.40
CA LYS A 139 45.87 12.53 7.98
C LYS A 139 45.80 13.69 8.99
N GLU A 140 44.63 13.92 9.60
CA GLU A 140 44.45 14.88 10.69
C GLU A 140 45.32 14.54 11.91
N MET A 141 45.34 13.27 12.30
CA MET A 141 46.14 12.78 13.43
C MET A 141 47.64 12.87 13.13
N GLU A 142 48.08 12.48 11.93
CA GLU A 142 49.48 12.60 11.50
C GLU A 142 49.97 14.06 11.53
N LYS A 143 49.15 15.01 11.06
CA LYS A 143 49.48 16.45 11.13
C LYS A 143 49.60 16.95 12.57
N LYS A 144 48.69 16.55 13.46
CA LYS A 144 48.71 16.93 14.89
C LYS A 144 49.96 16.37 15.59
N VAL A 145 50.29 15.10 15.33
CA VAL A 145 51.48 14.44 15.89
C VAL A 145 52.77 15.08 15.37
N GLY A 146 52.89 15.29 14.06
CA GLY A 146 54.07 15.93 13.44
C GLY A 146 54.32 17.35 13.96
N ASN A 147 53.28 18.18 14.08
CA ASN A 147 53.39 19.51 14.67
C ASN A 147 53.77 19.47 16.15
N GLY A 148 53.25 18.50 16.91
CA GLY A 148 53.59 18.32 18.32
C GLY A 148 55.06 17.93 18.54
N ILE A 149 55.61 17.06 17.70
CA ILE A 149 57.02 16.64 17.75
C ILE A 149 57.94 17.83 17.43
N ASN A 150 57.66 18.54 16.33
CA ASN A 150 58.46 19.69 15.91
C ASN A 150 58.47 20.82 16.96
N LYS A 151 57.33 21.06 17.63
CA LYS A 151 57.26 22.01 18.75
C LYS A 151 58.14 21.58 19.94
N LYS A 152 58.10 20.30 20.33
CA LYS A 152 58.93 19.76 21.42
C LYS A 152 60.43 19.84 21.10
N GLU A 153 60.83 19.56 19.87
CA GLU A 153 62.23 19.66 19.44
C GLU A 153 62.73 21.10 19.49
N LYS A 154 61.95 22.06 18.99
CA LYS A 154 62.28 23.50 19.11
C LYS A 154 62.44 23.94 20.57
N THR A 155 61.58 23.48 21.47
CA THR A 155 61.69 23.79 22.90
C THR A 155 62.95 23.17 23.52
N LYS A 156 63.28 21.91 23.20
CA LYS A 156 64.53 21.27 23.65
C LYS A 156 65.76 22.02 23.18
N PHE A 157 65.79 22.44 21.91
CA PHE A 157 66.92 23.18 21.34
C PHE A 157 67.09 24.55 22.00
N LYS A 158 65.98 25.24 22.27
CA LYS A 158 66.00 26.54 22.96
C LYS A 158 66.53 26.42 24.40
N ASN A 159 66.08 25.43 25.15
CA ASN A 159 66.60 25.16 26.50
C ASN A 159 68.09 24.82 26.48
N TYR A 160 68.54 24.03 25.50
CA TYR A 160 69.96 23.68 25.37
C TYR A 160 70.83 24.92 25.11
N MET A 161 70.37 25.82 24.22
CA MET A 161 71.05 27.09 23.95
C MET A 161 71.10 28.00 25.18
N GLU A 162 70.01 28.13 25.94
CA GLU A 162 69.99 28.91 27.18
C GLU A 162 71.01 28.39 28.21
N ILE A 163 71.08 27.06 28.39
CA ILE A 163 72.08 26.44 29.28
C ILE A 163 73.51 26.69 28.81
N CYS A 164 73.78 26.60 27.50
CA CYS A 164 75.11 26.88 26.94
C CYS A 164 75.52 28.35 27.10
N ILE A 165 74.59 29.29 26.94
CA ILE A 165 74.86 30.72 27.14
C ILE A 165 75.19 31.00 28.61
N ILE A 166 74.44 30.42 29.55
CA ILE A 166 74.69 30.58 30.99
C ILE A 166 76.07 30.03 31.36
N LYS A 167 76.44 28.84 30.86
CA LYS A 167 77.74 28.20 31.15
C LYS A 167 78.96 28.93 30.59
N ASN A 168 78.81 29.77 29.56
CA ASN A 168 79.92 30.51 28.97
C ASN A 168 80.11 31.93 29.57
N ASN A 169 79.22 32.37 30.46
CA ASN A 169 79.28 33.69 31.11
C ASN A 169 79.72 33.63 32.59
N TYR A 170 80.15 32.46 33.06
CA TYR A 170 80.80 32.24 34.37
C TYR A 170 82.18 31.61 34.13
#